data_AF-A0A9D0P084-F1
#
_entry.id   AF-A0A9D0P084-F1
#
_cell.length_a   1.000
_cell.length_b   1.000
_cell.length_c   1.000
_cell.angle_alpha   90.00
_cell.angle_beta   90.00
_cell.angle_gamma   90.00
#
_symmetry.space_group_name_H-M   'P 1'
#
loop_
_entity.id
_entity.type
_entity.pdbx_description
1 polymer ?
#
loop_
_entity_poly.entity_id
_entity_poly.type
_entity_poly.pdbx_seq_one_letter_code
_entity_poly.pdbx_strand_id
1 'polypeptide(L)'
;IAEACEAQFVVEDLHNIGADYDRTLVSWFDNFKQNWPRFRDQFGDRFYRMWSYYLLGCAGASRARSMQVWQWVLSPGGVAGGYHRPC
;
A
#
# COMPACT_ATOMS: atom_id res chain seq x y z
N ILE A 1 -10.17 0.11 -13.93
CA ILE A 1 -10.56 -0.93 -12.95
C ILE A 1 -12.05 -1.22 -13.08
N ALA A 2 -12.93 -0.23 -12.92
CA ALA A 2 -14.38 -0.41 -13.09
C ALA A 2 -14.76 -1.14 -14.40
N GLU A 3 -14.37 -0.60 -15.56
CA GLU A 3 -14.61 -1.23 -16.88
C GLU A 3 -14.12 -2.69 -16.96
N ALA A 4 -12.95 -2.98 -16.37
CA ALA A 4 -12.39 -4.33 -16.35
C ALA A 4 -13.14 -5.28 -15.40
N CYS A 5 -13.81 -4.76 -14.38
CA CYS A 5 -14.55 -5.54 -13.39
C CYS A 5 -16.01 -5.76 -13.81
N GLU A 6 -16.67 -4.79 -14.44
CA GLU A 6 -18.13 -4.75 -14.68
C GLU A 6 -18.69 -5.98 -15.40
N ALA A 7 -17.92 -6.59 -16.32
CA ALA A 7 -18.38 -7.76 -17.06
C ALA A 7 -18.34 -9.08 -16.26
N GLN A 8 -17.62 -9.11 -15.13
CA GLN A 8 -17.31 -10.35 -14.41
C GLN A 8 -17.69 -10.28 -12.93
N PHE A 9 -17.70 -9.09 -12.34
CA PHE A 9 -17.84 -8.87 -10.91
C PHE A 9 -18.77 -7.70 -10.60
N VAL A 10 -19.49 -7.84 -9.49
CA VAL A 10 -20.09 -6.72 -8.79
C VAL A 10 -19.02 -6.11 -7.87
N VAL A 11 -18.89 -4.78 -7.90
CA VAL A 11 -18.04 -4.04 -6.96
C VAL A 11 -18.83 -3.85 -5.66
N GLU A 12 -18.50 -4.66 -4.66
CA GLU A 12 -19.22 -4.70 -3.38
C GLU A 12 -18.75 -3.62 -2.41
N ASP A 13 -17.46 -3.26 -2.46
CA ASP A 13 -16.88 -2.23 -1.59
C ASP A 13 -15.58 -1.67 -2.18
N LEU A 14 -15.33 -0.38 -1.91
CA LEU A 14 -14.10 0.31 -2.25
C LEU A 14 -13.62 1.13 -1.06
N HIS A 15 -12.53 0.67 -0.43
CA HIS A 15 -11.92 1.37 0.70
C HIS A 15 -10.63 2.07 0.29
N ASN A 16 -10.51 3.36 0.57
CA ASN A 16 -9.24 4.07 0.45
C ASN A 16 -8.49 4.12 1.78
N ILE A 17 -7.48 3.24 1.90
CA ILE A 17 -6.57 3.17 3.06
C ILE A 17 -5.26 3.91 2.81
N GLY A 18 -5.17 4.70 1.74
CA GLY A 18 -3.95 5.39 1.33
C GLY A 18 -3.45 6.42 2.34
N ALA A 19 -4.33 6.94 3.22
CA ALA A 19 -3.95 7.86 4.29
C ALA A 19 -3.10 7.17 5.38
N ASP A 20 -3.28 5.87 5.59
CA ASP A 20 -2.51 5.10 6.59
C ASP A 20 -1.17 4.59 6.05
N TYR A 21 -0.97 4.70 4.74
CA TYR A 21 0.18 4.07 4.08
C TYR A 21 1.49 4.81 4.35
N ASP A 22 1.44 6.12 4.64
CA ASP A 22 2.61 6.89 5.06
C ASP A 22 3.19 6.34 6.38
N ARG A 23 2.33 6.00 7.35
CA ARG A 23 2.70 5.41 8.63
C ARG A 23 3.36 4.05 8.45
N THR A 24 2.83 3.22 7.55
CA THR A 24 3.46 1.94 7.18
C THR A 24 4.86 2.15 6.62
N LEU A 25 5.03 3.06 5.67
CA LEU A 25 6.31 3.32 5.01
C LEU A 25 7.36 3.93 5.95
N VAL A 26 6.95 4.82 6.85
CA VAL A 26 7.83 5.36 7.91
C VAL A 26 8.24 4.25 8.87
N SER A 27 7.31 3.39 9.28
CA SER A 27 7.60 2.26 10.17
C SER A 27 8.59 1.27 9.53
N TRP A 28 8.45 1.02 8.22
CA TRP A 28 9.41 0.20 7.47
C TRP A 28 10.78 0.86 7.35
N PHE A 29 10.84 2.18 7.17
CA PHE A 29 12.09 2.91 7.15
C PHE A 29 12.81 2.84 8.49
N ASP A 30 12.09 3.02 9.61
CA ASP A 30 12.67 2.93 10.95
C ASP A 30 13.22 1.53 11.22
N ASN A 31 12.44 0.49 10.88
CA ASN A 31 12.89 -0.90 10.97
C ASN A 31 14.11 -1.19 10.09
N PHE A 32 14.12 -0.69 8.85
CA PHE A 32 15.24 -0.83 7.93
C PHE A 32 16.50 -0.17 8.50
N LYS A 33 16.39 1.08 8.95
CA LYS A 33 17.50 1.85 9.53
C LYS A 33 18.06 1.17 10.78
N GLN A 34 17.18 0.66 11.66
CA GLN A 34 17.58 -0.06 12.86
C GLN A 34 18.36 -1.34 12.54
N ASN A 35 17.96 -2.06 11.49
CA ASN A 35 18.59 -3.32 11.09
C ASN A 35 19.72 -3.16 10.05
N TRP A 36 19.96 -1.95 9.53
CA TRP A 36 20.97 -1.69 8.51
C TRP A 36 22.38 -2.22 8.84
N PRO A 37 22.88 -2.15 10.09
CA PRO A 37 24.20 -2.71 10.43
C PRO A 37 24.38 -4.17 10.03
N ARG A 38 23.31 -4.98 10.01
CA ARG A 38 23.35 -6.39 9.59
C ARG A 38 23.56 -6.58 8.09
N PHE A 39 23.19 -5.59 7.28
CA PHE A 39 23.09 -5.67 5.83
C PHE A 39 24.13 -4.80 5.11
N ARG A 40 24.79 -3.90 5.84
CA ARG A 40 25.68 -2.88 5.29
C ARG A 40 26.75 -3.45 4.37
N ASP A 41 27.46 -4.49 4.81
CA ASP A 41 28.58 -5.06 4.06
C ASP A 41 28.13 -5.82 2.81
N GLN A 42 26.89 -6.31 2.80
CA GLN A 42 26.32 -7.04 1.67
C GLN A 42 25.83 -6.11 0.57
N PHE A 43 25.16 -5.00 0.92
CA PHE A 43 24.45 -4.16 -0.05
C PHE A 43 25.12 -2.80 -0.30
N GLY A 44 25.95 -2.33 0.64
CA GLY A 44 26.71 -1.08 0.53
C GLY A 44 25.86 0.19 0.59
N ASP A 45 26.55 1.32 0.71
CA ASP A 45 25.92 2.63 0.99
C ASP A 45 25.03 3.14 -0.16
N ARG A 46 25.29 2.72 -1.41
CA ARG A 46 24.43 3.06 -2.55
C ARG A 46 23.03 2.48 -2.37
N PHE A 47 22.91 1.23 -1.93
CA PHE A 47 21.63 0.59 -1.70
C PHE A 47 20.89 1.27 -0.55
N TYR A 48 21.60 1.59 0.55
CA TYR A 48 21.01 2.32 1.68
C TYR A 48 20.34 3.61 1.24
N ARG A 49 21.03 4.43 0.44
CA ARG A 49 20.51 5.70 -0.06
C ARG A 49 19.31 5.50 -0.98
N MET A 50 19.38 4.54 -1.90
CA MET A 50 18.29 4.20 -2.81
C MET A 50 17.05 3.74 -2.04
N TRP A 51 17.20 2.81 -1.10
CA TRP A 51 16.09 2.24 -0.33
C TRP A 51 15.48 3.27 0.62
N SER A 52 16.30 4.11 1.24
CA SER A 52 15.83 5.25 2.05
C SER A 52 15.01 6.24 1.22
N TYR A 53 15.51 6.58 0.02
CA TYR A 53 14.80 7.47 -0.91
C TYR A 53 13.46 6.88 -1.35
N TYR A 54 13.43 5.58 -1.67
CA TYR A 54 12.20 4.89 -2.04
C TYR A 54 11.16 4.95 -0.91
N LEU A 55 11.51 4.51 0.30
CA LEU A 55 10.55 4.46 1.42
C LEU A 55 10.04 5.85 1.80
N LEU A 56 10.94 6.83 1.97
CA LEU A 56 10.57 8.18 2.39
C LEU A 56 9.87 8.96 1.26
N GLY A 57 10.27 8.75 0.01
CA GLY A 57 9.62 9.34 -1.15
C GLY A 57 8.18 8.84 -1.31
N CYS A 58 7.97 7.52 -1.20
CA CYS A 58 6.62 6.95 -1.20
C CYS A 58 5.79 7.42 0.00
N ALA A 59 6.39 7.56 1.19
CA ALA A 59 5.69 8.09 2.36
C ALA A 59 5.23 9.54 2.13
N GLY A 60 6.09 10.37 1.52
CA GLY A 60 5.75 11.72 1.11
C GLY A 60 4.62 11.77 0.09
N ALA A 61 4.65 10.90 -0.93
CA ALA A 61 3.61 10.82 -1.94
C ALA A 61 2.25 10.37 -1.37
N SER A 62 2.25 9.36 -0.48
CA SER A 62 1.04 8.92 0.24
C SER A 62 0.48 10.04 1.12
N ARG A 63 1.33 10.71 1.91
CA ARG A 63 0.93 11.84 2.77
C ARG A 63 0.40 13.03 1.98
N ALA A 64 1.00 13.33 0.83
CA ALA A 64 0.56 14.38 -0.09
C ALA A 64 -0.67 13.98 -0.93
N ARG A 65 -1.22 12.77 -0.74
CA ARG A 65 -2.36 12.24 -1.50
C ARG A 65 -2.10 12.12 -3.00
N SER A 66 -0.85 12.13 -3.44
CA SER A 66 -0.48 11.87 -4.84
C SER A 66 -0.38 10.38 -5.16
N MET A 67 -0.37 9.53 -4.14
CA MET A 67 -0.48 8.07 -4.23
C MET A 67 -1.67 7.58 -3.40
N GLN A 68 -2.42 6.60 -3.93
CA GLN A 68 -3.59 6.02 -3.28
C GLN A 68 -3.39 4.52 -3.07
N VAL A 69 -4.02 3.97 -2.03
CA VAL A 69 -4.09 2.53 -1.81
C VAL A 69 -5.56 2.19 -1.64
N TRP A 70 -6.06 1.33 -2.53
CA TRP A 70 -7.45 0.90 -2.54
C TRP A 70 -7.55 -0.58 -2.23
N GLN A 71 -8.44 -0.91 -1.30
CA GLN A 71 -8.93 -2.26 -1.10
C GLN A 71 -10.26 -2.39 -1.83
N TRP A 72 -10.32 -3.31 -2.79
CA TRP A 72 -11.52 -3.61 -3.56
C TRP A 72 -12.11 -4.93 -3.07
N VAL A 73 -13.42 -4.97 -2.84
CA VAL A 73 -14.17 -6.21 -2.64
C VAL A 73 -15.00 -6.46 -3.90
N LEU A 74 -14.78 -7.60 -4.52
CA LEU A 74 -15.40 -8.01 -5.78
C LEU A 74 -16.10 -9.34 -5.58
N SER A 75 -17.32 -9.49 -6.09
CA SER A 75 -18.08 -10.75 -6.04
C SER A 75 -18.50 -11.19 -7.44
N PRO A 76 -18.29 -12.46 -7.83
CA PRO A 76 -18.83 -12.96 -9.09
C PRO A 76 -20.35 -13.10 -8.96
N GLY A 77 -21.10 -12.34 -9.76
CA GLY A 77 -22.57 -12.39 -9.76
C GLY A 77 -23.27 -11.73 -8.56
N GLY A 78 -22.54 -11.03 -7.68
CA GLY A 78 -23.12 -10.35 -6.52
C GLY A 78 -23.25 -11.24 -5.28
N VAL A 79 -23.27 -10.61 -4.10
CA VAL A 79 -23.64 -11.27 -2.84
C VAL A 79 -25.16 -11.10 -2.62
N ALA A 80 -25.89 -12.21 -2.56
CA ALA A 80 -27.32 -12.17 -2.27
C ALA A 80 -27.58 -11.58 -0.87
N GLY A 81 -28.43 -10.55 -0.79
CA GLY A 81 -28.65 -9.79 0.45
C GLY A 81 -27.65 -8.64 0.67
N GLY A 82 -26.67 -8.46 -0.22
CA GLY A 82 -25.67 -7.40 -0.16
C GLY A 82 -24.45 -7.77 0.67
N TYR A 83 -23.30 -7.18 0.31
CA TYR A 83 -22.07 -7.28 1.09
C TYR A 83 -22.13 -6.36 2.31
N HIS A 84 -21.77 -6.90 3.48
CA HIS A 84 -21.55 -6.13 4.70
C HIS A 84 -20.07 -6.15 5.06
N ARG A 85 -19.44 -4.97 5.07
CA ARG A 85 -18.06 -4.83 5.52
C ARG A 85 -17.99 -5.17 7.02
N PRO A 86 -17.11 -6.10 7.43
CA PRO A 86 -16.84 -6.34 8.85
C PRO A 86 -16.26 -5.07 9.49
N CYS A 87 -16.70 -4.76 10.71
CA CYS A 87 -16.14 -3.69 11.54
C CYS A 87 -14.71 -4.00 11.98
#